data_AF-R7LA29-F1
#
_entry.id   AF-R7LA29-F1
#
_cell.length_a   1.000
_cell.length_b   1.000
_cell.length_c   1.000
_cell.angle_alpha   90.00
_cell.angle_beta   90.00
_cell.angle_gamma   90.00
#
_symmetry.space_group_name_H-M   'P 1'
#
loop_
_entity.id
_entity.type
_entity.pdbx_description
1 polymer ?
#
loop_
_entity_poly.entity_id
_entity_poly.type
_entity_poly.pdbx_seq_one_letter_code
_entity_poly.pdbx_strand_id
1 'polypeptide(L)'
;MKKILSILALVSALALSACNSATQESPEQLSIQAVYSIDSKITASSKSASEVVSKMQSVRLAGCPVDFTNAYKDYIRAWDKLVSLEKKMYGQNMKKASSDLSSYISDFNSASAVVALKKEWPAFASEIDSTTEAITKAYANCISVGARYNAVVKKDLF
;
A
#
# COMPACT_ATOMS: atom_id res chain seq x y z
N MET A 1 -29.61 39.04 54.48
CA MET A 1 -29.69 37.90 55.41
C MET A 1 -29.73 36.60 54.60
N LYS A 2 -28.78 35.70 54.86
CA LYS A 2 -28.65 34.37 54.22
C LYS A 2 -29.84 33.48 54.57
N LYS A 3 -30.39 32.76 53.59
CA LYS A 3 -31.06 31.46 53.80
C LYS A 3 -30.67 30.50 52.69
N ILE A 4 -30.00 29.43 53.10
CA ILE A 4 -29.64 28.24 52.33
C ILE A 4 -30.88 27.33 52.34
N LEU A 5 -31.20 26.68 51.22
CA LEU A 5 -31.86 25.37 51.20
C LEU A 5 -31.65 24.69 49.84
N SER A 6 -30.85 23.62 49.87
CA SER A 6 -30.67 22.63 48.81
C SER A 6 -31.94 21.81 48.59
N ILE A 7 -32.35 21.62 47.33
CA ILE A 7 -33.17 20.50 46.85
C ILE A 7 -32.62 20.16 45.45
N LEU A 8 -31.77 19.13 45.36
CA LEU A 8 -32.10 17.77 44.93
C LEU A 8 -32.60 17.68 43.48
N ALA A 9 -31.83 16.91 42.71
CA ALA A 9 -31.95 16.58 41.30
C ALA A 9 -33.37 16.32 40.79
N LEU A 10 -33.70 16.92 39.66
CA LEU A 10 -34.61 16.32 38.69
C LEU A 10 -33.88 16.15 37.37
N VAL A 11 -33.53 14.90 37.10
CA VAL A 11 -33.11 14.38 35.81
C VAL A 11 -34.27 14.59 34.83
N SER A 12 -34.02 15.35 33.77
CA SER A 12 -34.78 15.20 32.53
C SER A 12 -33.81 15.31 31.38
N ALA A 13 -33.52 14.15 30.82
CA ALA A 13 -32.75 13.91 29.63
C ALA A 13 -33.20 14.82 28.48
N LEU A 14 -32.36 15.78 28.11
CA LEU A 14 -32.29 16.20 26.72
C LEU A 14 -31.25 15.27 26.09
N ALA A 15 -31.80 14.19 25.53
CA ALA A 15 -31.10 13.20 24.75
C ALA A 15 -30.16 13.90 23.77
N LEU A 16 -28.92 13.43 23.77
CA LEU A 16 -27.89 13.75 22.80
C LEU A 16 -28.49 13.64 21.39
N SER A 17 -28.86 14.78 20.81
CA SER A 17 -29.01 14.92 19.36
C SER A 17 -27.68 15.36 18.77
N ALA A 18 -26.58 14.78 19.26
CA ALA A 18 -25.39 14.69 18.45
C ALA A 18 -25.69 13.59 17.43
N CYS A 19 -26.19 13.99 16.26
CA CYS A 19 -26.03 13.21 15.05
C CYS A 19 -24.52 13.08 14.81
N ASN A 20 -23.85 12.21 15.58
CA ASN A 20 -22.62 11.59 15.14
C ASN A 20 -23.03 10.64 14.03
N SER A 21 -23.22 11.20 12.83
CA SER A 21 -23.07 10.45 11.60
C SER A 21 -21.60 10.04 11.52
N ALA A 22 -21.18 9.10 12.39
CA ALA A 22 -19.98 8.33 12.14
C ALA A 22 -20.31 7.61 10.84
N THR A 23 -19.77 8.11 9.73
CA THR A 23 -19.91 7.50 8.41
C THR A 23 -19.42 6.07 8.56
N GLN A 24 -20.35 5.12 8.64
CA GLN A 24 -20.01 3.72 8.81
C GLN A 24 -19.23 3.31 7.56
N GLU A 25 -17.97 2.91 7.75
CA GLU A 25 -17.13 2.45 6.63
C GLU A 25 -17.83 1.27 5.95
N SER A 26 -17.92 1.32 4.61
CA SER A 26 -18.56 0.23 3.88
C SER A 26 -17.72 -1.05 3.97
N PRO A 27 -18.32 -2.25 3.81
CA PRO A 27 -17.57 -3.49 3.76
C PRO A 27 -16.46 -3.49 2.69
N GLU A 28 -16.71 -2.86 1.54
CA GLU A 28 -15.75 -2.68 0.46
C GLU A 28 -14.60 -1.76 0.88
N GLN A 29 -14.91 -0.64 1.55
CA GLN A 29 -13.92 0.29 2.09
C GLN A 29 -12.97 -0.43 3.05
N LEU A 30 -13.52 -1.20 4.00
CA LEU A 30 -12.74 -1.97 4.98
C LEU A 30 -11.87 -3.03 4.30
N SER A 31 -12.41 -3.73 3.30
CA SER A 31 -11.68 -4.76 2.56
C SER A 31 -10.49 -4.18 1.80
N ILE A 32 -10.68 -3.04 1.11
CA ILE A 32 -9.60 -2.36 0.40
C ILE A 32 -8.55 -1.80 1.36
N GLN A 33 -8.96 -1.21 2.49
CA GLN A 33 -8.02 -0.72 3.50
C GLN A 33 -7.17 -1.84 4.10
N ALA A 34 -7.73 -3.03 4.29
CA ALA A 34 -6.98 -4.20 4.72
C ALA A 34 -5.90 -4.60 3.71
N VAL A 35 -6.22 -4.55 2.40
CA VAL A 35 -5.24 -4.78 1.33
C VAL A 35 -4.10 -3.76 1.42
N TYR A 36 -4.39 -2.46 1.51
CA TYR A 36 -3.35 -1.42 1.64
C TYR A 36 -2.47 -1.60 2.88
N SER A 37 -3.05 -2.00 4.01
CA SER A 37 -2.31 -2.20 5.26
C SER A 37 -1.32 -3.37 5.19
N ILE A 38 -1.67 -4.42 4.44
CA ILE A 38 -0.77 -5.55 4.19
C ILE A 38 0.28 -5.16 3.15
N ASP A 39 -0.15 -4.55 2.04
CA ASP A 39 0.70 -4.20 0.90
C ASP A 39 1.85 -3.26 1.29
N SER A 40 1.58 -2.28 2.15
CA SER A 40 2.59 -1.30 2.62
C SER A 40 3.80 -1.93 3.31
N LYS A 41 3.70 -3.18 3.77
CA LYS A 41 4.78 -3.92 4.45
C LYS A 41 5.51 -4.89 3.54
N ILE A 42 5.00 -5.15 2.34
CA ILE A 42 5.53 -6.19 1.46
C ILE A 42 6.92 -5.82 0.99
N THR A 43 7.12 -4.63 0.43
CA THR A 43 8.43 -4.20 -0.09
C THR A 43 9.47 -4.09 1.02
N ALA A 44 9.11 -3.52 2.17
CA ALA A 44 10.00 -3.38 3.33
C ALA A 44 10.48 -4.73 3.91
N SER A 45 9.69 -5.80 3.75
CA SER A 45 10.02 -7.14 4.27
C SER A 45 10.58 -8.09 3.22
N SER A 46 10.78 -7.66 1.97
CA SER A 46 11.16 -8.52 0.85
C SER A 46 12.58 -8.24 0.36
N LYS A 47 13.26 -9.28 -0.09
CA LYS A 47 14.65 -9.21 -0.57
C LYS A 47 14.77 -9.32 -2.09
N SER A 48 13.69 -9.68 -2.77
CA SER A 48 13.62 -9.82 -4.22
C SER A 48 12.23 -9.44 -4.75
N ALA A 49 12.12 -9.12 -6.04
CA ALA A 49 10.84 -8.81 -6.66
C ALA A 49 9.98 -10.07 -6.75
N SER A 50 10.62 -11.23 -6.92
CA SER A 50 9.95 -12.53 -6.86
C SER A 50 9.28 -12.79 -5.49
N GLU A 51 9.90 -12.37 -4.39
CA GLU A 51 9.32 -12.44 -3.05
C GLU A 51 8.17 -11.44 -2.89
N VAL A 52 8.31 -10.22 -3.41
CA VAL A 52 7.23 -9.21 -3.44
C VAL A 52 5.99 -9.76 -4.14
N VAL A 53 6.14 -10.29 -5.36
CA VAL A 53 5.03 -10.88 -6.12
C VAL A 53 4.37 -12.02 -5.35
N SER A 54 5.16 -12.93 -4.78
CA SER A 54 4.61 -14.08 -4.02
C SER A 54 3.78 -13.63 -2.81
N LYS A 55 4.24 -12.61 -2.09
CA LYS A 55 3.51 -12.03 -0.95
C LYS A 55 2.25 -11.31 -1.41
N MET A 56 2.30 -10.51 -2.48
CA MET A 56 1.13 -9.82 -3.03
C MET A 56 0.05 -10.80 -3.51
N GLN A 57 0.46 -11.90 -4.16
CA GLN A 57 -0.45 -12.96 -4.59
C GLN A 57 -1.14 -13.67 -3.41
N SER A 58 -0.53 -13.63 -2.22
CA SER A 58 -1.10 -14.19 -0.99
C SER A 58 -2.06 -13.24 -0.27
N VAL A 59 -2.19 -11.98 -0.73
CA VAL A 59 -3.12 -11.02 -0.13
C VAL A 59 -4.56 -11.42 -0.45
N ARG A 60 -5.37 -11.53 0.61
CA ARG A 60 -6.79 -11.88 0.48
C ARG A 60 -7.58 -10.71 -0.08
N LEU A 61 -8.21 -10.91 -1.24
CA LEU A 61 -9.07 -9.92 -1.91
C LEU A 61 -10.58 -10.15 -1.69
N ALA A 62 -10.96 -11.07 -0.81
CA ALA A 62 -12.37 -11.32 -0.50
C ALA A 62 -13.02 -10.05 0.08
N GLY A 63 -14.19 -9.68 -0.45
CA GLY A 63 -14.88 -8.43 -0.09
C GLY A 63 -14.39 -7.19 -0.85
N CYS A 64 -13.30 -7.30 -1.62
CA CYS A 64 -12.90 -6.22 -2.52
C CYS A 64 -13.80 -6.21 -3.78
N PRO A 65 -14.17 -5.03 -4.27
CA PRO A 65 -14.82 -4.86 -5.57
C PRO A 65 -14.00 -5.45 -6.73
N VAL A 66 -14.68 -5.80 -7.83
CA VAL A 66 -14.06 -6.43 -9.00
C VAL A 66 -13.05 -5.51 -9.68
N ASP A 67 -13.36 -4.22 -9.80
CA ASP A 67 -12.45 -3.25 -10.42
C ASP A 67 -11.19 -3.04 -9.58
N PHE A 68 -11.31 -2.99 -8.24
CA PHE A 68 -10.15 -2.95 -7.35
C PHE A 68 -9.32 -4.24 -7.46
N THR A 69 -9.98 -5.40 -7.45
CA THR A 69 -9.32 -6.70 -7.62
C THR A 69 -8.52 -6.77 -8.92
N ASN A 70 -9.07 -6.24 -10.01
CA ASN A 70 -8.37 -6.18 -11.29
C ASN A 70 -7.20 -5.19 -11.25
N ALA A 71 -7.37 -4.01 -10.66
CA ALA A 71 -6.29 -3.04 -10.50
C ALA A 71 -5.13 -3.59 -9.64
N TYR A 72 -5.44 -4.33 -8.57
CA TYR A 72 -4.42 -4.99 -7.74
C TYR A 72 -3.69 -6.10 -8.51
N LYS A 73 -4.39 -6.88 -9.33
CA LYS A 73 -3.75 -7.85 -10.23
C LYS A 73 -2.85 -7.18 -11.28
N ASP A 74 -3.24 -6.03 -11.79
CA ASP A 74 -2.39 -5.23 -12.70
C ASP A 74 -1.12 -4.75 -12.02
N TYR A 75 -1.23 -4.36 -10.76
CA TYR A 75 -0.09 -3.99 -9.93
C TYR A 75 0.86 -5.18 -9.72
N ILE A 76 0.35 -6.38 -9.42
CA ILE A 76 1.17 -7.61 -9.38
C ILE A 76 1.87 -7.87 -10.72
N ARG A 77 1.14 -7.75 -11.84
CA ARG A 77 1.72 -7.94 -13.19
C ARG A 77 2.80 -6.92 -13.52
N ALA A 78 2.73 -5.71 -12.96
CA ALA A 78 3.80 -4.74 -13.12
C ALA A 78 5.07 -5.18 -12.39
N TRP A 79 4.94 -5.76 -11.19
CA TRP A 79 6.06 -6.35 -10.45
C TRP A 79 6.68 -7.56 -11.17
N ASP A 80 5.91 -8.37 -11.89
CA ASP A 80 6.45 -9.46 -12.72
C ASP A 80 7.44 -8.98 -13.79
N LYS A 81 7.33 -7.73 -14.24
CA LYS A 81 8.33 -7.14 -15.14
C LYS A 81 9.67 -6.93 -14.44
N LEU A 82 9.65 -6.50 -13.18
CA LEU A 82 10.87 -6.41 -12.37
C LEU A 82 11.43 -7.80 -12.04
N VAL A 83 10.58 -8.83 -11.85
CA VAL A 83 11.05 -10.23 -11.72
C VAL A 83 11.81 -10.68 -12.97
N SER A 84 11.36 -10.27 -14.15
CA SER A 84 12.03 -10.59 -15.41
C SER A 84 13.39 -9.89 -15.52
N LEU A 85 13.49 -8.64 -15.07
CA LEU A 85 14.76 -7.90 -14.98
C LEU A 85 15.69 -8.50 -13.91
N GLU A 86 15.17 -8.85 -12.74
CA GLU A 86 15.88 -9.53 -11.65
C GLU A 86 16.60 -10.78 -12.17
N LYS A 87 15.92 -11.62 -12.97
CA LYS A 87 16.53 -12.81 -13.58
C LYS A 87 17.71 -12.46 -14.51
N LYS A 88 17.60 -11.39 -15.30
CA LYS A 88 18.70 -10.94 -16.18
C LYS A 88 19.90 -10.46 -15.37
N MET A 89 19.65 -9.71 -14.29
CA MET A 89 20.70 -9.22 -13.38
C MET A 89 21.41 -10.38 -12.66
N TYR A 90 20.65 -11.37 -12.18
CA TYR A 90 21.22 -12.60 -11.61
C TYR A 90 22.09 -13.36 -12.59
N GLY A 91 21.70 -13.41 -13.87
CA GLY A 91 22.50 -14.03 -14.93
C GLY A 91 23.85 -13.35 -15.15
N GLN A 92 23.99 -12.06 -14.84
CA GLN A 92 25.27 -11.35 -14.94
C GLN A 92 26.12 -11.47 -13.67
N ASN A 93 25.52 -11.22 -12.50
CA ASN A 93 26.20 -11.35 -11.22
C ASN A 93 25.19 -11.52 -10.08
N MET A 94 24.93 -12.77 -9.72
CA MET A 94 23.95 -13.12 -8.68
C MET A 94 24.21 -12.41 -7.35
N LYS A 95 25.44 -12.44 -6.83
CA LYS A 95 25.76 -11.86 -5.52
C LYS A 95 25.53 -10.35 -5.49
N LYS A 96 25.98 -9.64 -6.53
CA LYS A 96 25.78 -8.18 -6.66
C LYS A 96 24.30 -7.86 -6.81
N ALA A 97 23.61 -8.57 -7.70
CA ALA A 97 22.19 -8.33 -7.97
C ALA A 97 21.31 -8.61 -6.75
N SER A 98 21.60 -9.65 -5.97
CA SER A 98 20.85 -9.93 -4.74
C SER A 98 20.98 -8.79 -3.72
N SER A 99 22.18 -8.23 -3.56
CA SER A 99 22.41 -7.08 -2.68
C SER A 99 21.68 -5.84 -3.19
N ASP A 100 21.93 -5.46 -4.45
CA ASP A 100 21.45 -4.20 -5.01
C ASP A 100 19.92 -4.19 -5.17
N LEU A 101 19.32 -5.30 -5.60
CA LEU A 101 17.86 -5.43 -5.69
C LEU A 101 17.21 -5.40 -4.32
N SER A 102 17.80 -6.03 -3.30
CA SER A 102 17.27 -5.96 -1.94
C SER A 102 17.26 -4.52 -1.42
N SER A 103 18.34 -3.76 -1.64
CA SER A 103 18.41 -2.35 -1.27
C SER A 103 17.38 -1.52 -2.04
N TYR A 104 17.30 -1.71 -3.36
CA TYR A 104 16.33 -1.02 -4.20
C TYR A 104 14.88 -1.28 -3.79
N ILE A 105 14.51 -2.54 -3.54
CA ILE A 105 13.14 -2.92 -3.17
C ILE A 105 12.74 -2.37 -1.80
N SER A 106 13.66 -2.36 -0.84
CA SER A 106 13.39 -1.82 0.50
C SER A 106 13.05 -0.32 0.50
N ASP A 107 13.55 0.41 -0.50
CA ASP A 107 13.33 1.85 -0.70
C ASP A 107 12.67 2.15 -2.06
N PHE A 108 11.84 1.22 -2.56
CA PHE A 108 11.31 1.26 -3.93
C PHE A 108 10.59 2.58 -4.29
N ASN A 109 9.98 3.23 -3.30
CA ASN A 109 9.24 4.48 -3.50
C ASN A 109 10.14 5.72 -3.63
N SER A 110 11.46 5.57 -3.50
CA SER A 110 12.39 6.68 -3.57
C SER A 110 13.05 6.80 -4.95
N ALA A 111 13.06 8.02 -5.49
CA ALA A 111 13.83 8.35 -6.69
C ALA A 111 15.33 8.05 -6.50
N SER A 112 15.86 8.14 -5.27
CA SER A 112 17.27 7.82 -5.00
C SER A 112 17.57 6.33 -5.18
N ALA A 113 16.64 5.45 -4.82
CA ALA A 113 16.80 4.01 -5.01
C ALA A 113 16.91 3.65 -6.49
N VAL A 114 16.06 4.24 -7.34
CA VAL A 114 16.08 4.06 -8.80
C VAL A 114 17.42 4.52 -9.37
N VAL A 115 17.87 5.73 -9.02
CA VAL A 115 19.14 6.29 -9.49
C VAL A 115 20.33 5.43 -9.05
N ALA A 116 20.33 4.96 -7.80
CA ALA A 116 21.37 4.08 -7.27
C ALA A 116 21.43 2.76 -8.04
N LEU A 117 20.28 2.12 -8.28
CA LEU A 117 20.23 0.86 -9.03
C LEU A 117 20.74 1.04 -10.47
N LYS A 118 20.37 2.13 -11.14
CA LYS A 118 20.85 2.44 -12.50
C LYS A 118 22.35 2.68 -12.57
N LYS A 119 22.91 3.35 -11.56
CA LYS A 119 24.37 3.56 -11.46
C LYS A 119 25.10 2.23 -11.35
N GLU A 120 24.55 1.31 -10.56
CA GLU A 120 25.09 -0.03 -10.34
C GLU A 120 24.87 -1.00 -11.51
N TRP A 121 23.86 -0.73 -12.35
CA TRP A 121 23.43 -1.57 -13.47
C TRP A 121 23.13 -0.74 -14.73
N PRO A 122 24.12 -0.03 -15.30
CA PRO A 122 23.89 0.91 -16.40
C PRO A 122 23.36 0.24 -17.67
N ALA A 123 23.75 -1.02 -17.93
CA ALA A 123 23.25 -1.80 -19.05
C ALA A 123 21.73 -2.06 -19.00
N PHE A 124 21.13 -1.97 -17.81
CA PHE A 124 19.69 -2.16 -17.58
C PHE A 124 18.95 -0.85 -17.29
N ALA A 125 19.61 0.31 -17.40
CA ALA A 125 19.05 1.58 -16.94
C ALA A 125 17.66 1.90 -17.50
N SER A 126 17.43 1.64 -18.80
CA SER A 126 16.13 1.86 -19.44
C SER A 126 15.05 0.85 -18.99
N GLU A 127 15.43 -0.42 -18.76
CA GLU A 127 14.50 -1.41 -18.21
C GLU A 127 14.16 -1.09 -16.74
N ILE A 128 15.12 -0.58 -15.96
CA ILE A 128 14.88 -0.11 -14.58
C ILE A 128 13.86 1.03 -14.58
N ASP A 129 14.02 2.04 -15.44
CA ASP A 129 13.06 3.14 -15.55
C ASP A 129 11.66 2.62 -15.94
N SER A 130 11.59 1.80 -17.00
CA SER A 130 10.32 1.29 -17.52
C SER A 130 9.59 0.38 -16.51
N THR A 131 10.31 -0.46 -15.78
CA THR A 131 9.72 -1.31 -14.75
C THR A 131 9.25 -0.51 -13.54
N THR A 132 10.07 0.44 -13.07
CA THR A 132 9.68 1.37 -11.99
C THR A 132 8.43 2.15 -12.33
N GLU A 133 8.37 2.71 -13.55
CA GLU A 133 7.21 3.47 -14.02
C GLU A 133 5.95 2.60 -14.09
N ALA A 134 6.07 1.39 -14.64
CA ALA A 134 4.95 0.47 -14.76
C ALA A 134 4.35 0.12 -13.38
N ILE A 135 5.21 -0.17 -12.40
CA ILE A 135 4.80 -0.48 -11.02
C ILE A 135 4.14 0.74 -10.38
N THR A 136 4.77 1.91 -10.47
CA THR A 136 4.26 3.17 -9.89
C THR A 136 2.90 3.53 -10.46
N LYS A 137 2.74 3.42 -11.79
CA LYS A 137 1.48 3.70 -12.49
C LYS A 137 0.38 2.71 -12.10
N ALA A 138 0.70 1.42 -12.00
CA ALA A 138 -0.27 0.41 -11.61
C ALA A 138 -0.72 0.58 -10.15
N TYR A 139 0.21 0.93 -9.25
CA TYR A 139 -0.13 1.27 -7.86
C TYR A 139 -1.00 2.52 -7.75
N ALA A 140 -0.67 3.58 -8.50
CA ALA A 140 -1.49 4.79 -8.56
C ALA A 140 -2.91 4.50 -9.07
N ASN A 141 -3.06 3.60 -10.04
CA ASN A 141 -4.37 3.13 -10.50
C ASN A 141 -5.13 2.36 -9.41
N CYS A 142 -4.44 1.49 -8.67
CA CYS A 142 -5.00 0.79 -7.51
C CYS A 142 -5.56 1.78 -6.47
N ILE A 143 -4.78 2.81 -6.13
CA ILE A 143 -5.20 3.92 -5.24
C ILE A 143 -6.42 4.66 -5.81
N SER A 144 -6.38 5.02 -7.09
CA SER A 144 -7.47 5.73 -7.76
C SER A 144 -8.78 4.94 -7.74
N VAL A 145 -8.72 3.63 -7.96
CA VAL A 145 -9.90 2.75 -7.87
C VAL A 145 -10.39 2.66 -6.43
N GLY A 146 -9.51 2.44 -5.45
CA GLY A 146 -9.90 2.36 -4.05
C GLY A 146 -10.53 3.65 -3.51
N ALA A 147 -10.08 4.82 -4.00
CA ALA A 147 -10.67 6.10 -3.63
C ALA A 147 -12.16 6.22 -4.01
N ARG A 148 -12.63 5.51 -5.05
CA ARG A 148 -14.05 5.46 -5.42
C ARG A 148 -14.93 4.80 -4.34
N TYR A 149 -14.31 4.00 -3.48
CA TYR A 149 -14.93 3.32 -2.34
C TYR A 149 -14.57 3.99 -1.00
N ASN A 150 -14.09 5.23 -1.02
CA ASN A 150 -13.63 5.97 0.16
C ASN A 150 -12.47 5.28 0.92
N ALA A 151 -11.77 4.33 0.29
CA ALA A 151 -10.61 3.69 0.90
C ALA A 151 -9.37 4.58 0.72
N VAL A 152 -8.68 4.85 1.83
CA VAL A 152 -7.48 5.70 1.86
C VAL A 152 -6.28 4.88 2.27
N VAL A 153 -5.14 5.11 1.61
CA VAL A 153 -3.86 4.57 2.06
C VAL A 153 -3.46 5.28 3.34
N LYS A 154 -3.58 4.60 4.48
CA LYS A 154 -3.10 5.12 5.77
C LYS A 154 -1.57 5.02 5.76
N LYS A 155 -0.92 6.18 5.67
CA LYS A 155 0.55 6.28 5.67
C LYS A 155 1.17 6.01 7.05
N ASP A 156 0.37 6.06 8.10
CA ASP A 156 0.85 6.04 9.48
C ASP A 156 0.22 4.90 10.27
N LEU A 157 1.05 3.91 10.62
CA LEU A 157 0.97 3.14 11.86
C LEU A 157 2.24 2.29 12.12
N PHE A 158 3.43 2.68 11.63
CA PHE A 158 4.72 2.13 12.10
C PHE A 158 5.82 3.18 11.98
#